data_AF-A0A7X7VH31-F1
#
_entry.id   AF-A0A7X7VH31-F1
#
_cell.length_a   1.000
_cell.length_b   1.000
_cell.length_c   1.000
_cell.angle_alpha   90.00
_cell.angle_beta   90.00
_cell.angle_gamma   90.00
#
_symmetry.space_group_name_H-M   'P 1'
#
loop_
_entity.id
_entity.type
_entity.pdbx_description
1 polymer ?
#
loop_
_entity_poly.entity_id
_entity_poly.type
_entity_poly.pdbx_seq_one_letter_code
_entity_poly.pdbx_strand_id
1 'polypeptide(L)' 'MNDKRIKTAQVHLALHPGLLERVRSAAAADGRTVTNWIERVLSEALKARE' A
#
# COMPACT_ATOMS: atom_id res chain seq x y z
N MET A 1 24.09 6.31 5.45
CA MET A 1 22.95 7.15 5.01
C MET A 1 21.90 7.03 6.10
N ASN A 2 21.39 8.12 6.66
CA ASN A 2 20.51 8.07 7.84
C ASN A 2 19.09 7.69 7.37
N ASP A 3 18.65 6.45 7.62
CA ASP A 3 17.29 5.94 7.37
C ASP A 3 16.25 6.65 8.24
N LYS A 4 16.07 7.95 7.98
CA LYS A 4 15.08 8.75 8.65
C LYS A 4 13.73 8.40 8.04
N ARG A 5 13.07 7.38 8.59
CA ARG A 5 11.67 7.04 8.29
C ARG A 5 10.82 8.31 8.49
N ILE A 6 10.44 8.96 7.41
CA ILE A 6 9.48 10.07 7.45
C ILE A 6 8.11 9.44 7.71
N LYS A 7 7.74 9.36 9.00
CA LYS A 7 6.49 8.76 9.50
C LYS A 7 5.21 9.47 9.03
N THR A 8 5.33 10.61 8.34
CA THR A 8 4.24 11.54 8.02
C THR A 8 4.14 11.88 6.53
N ALA A 9 4.76 11.10 5.65
CA ALA A 9 4.56 11.28 4.21
C ALA A 9 3.16 10.77 3.83
N GLN A 10 2.28 11.69 3.42
CA GLN A 10 0.97 11.36 2.88
C GLN A 10 1.10 11.17 1.37
N VAL A 11 0.67 10.02 0.86
CA VAL A 11 0.64 9.73 -0.58
C VAL A 11 -0.81 9.70 -1.04
N HIS A 12 -1.14 10.60 -1.97
CA HIS A 12 -2.43 10.57 -2.66
C HIS A 12 -2.28 9.72 -3.91
N LEU A 13 -2.86 8.52 -3.89
CA LEU A 13 -2.87 7.60 -5.02
C LEU A 13 -4.29 7.54 -5.61
N ALA A 14 -4.43 8.01 -6.85
CA ALA A 14 -5.66 7.77 -7.61
C ALA A 14 -5.60 6.36 -8.21
N LEU A 15 -6.56 5.51 -7.82
CA LEU A 15 -6.70 4.17 -8.37
C LEU A 15 -7.85 4.16 -9.39
N HIS A 16 -7.65 3.43 -10.49
CA HIS A 16 -8.74 3.13 -11.41
C HIS A 16 -9.87 2.39 -10.65
N PRO A 17 -11.16 2.70 -10.88
CA PRO A 17 -12.26 2.14 -10.10
C PRO A 17 -12.27 0.60 -10.06
N GLY A 18 -12.08 -0.06 -11.21
CA GLY A 18 -11.99 -1.52 -11.25
C GLY A 18 -10.79 -2.12 -10.51
N LEU A 19 -9.70 -1.34 -10.32
CA LEU A 19 -8.57 -1.74 -9.48
C LEU A 19 -8.89 -1.52 -8.00
N LEU A 20 -9.56 -0.42 -7.66
CA LEU A 20 -9.97 -0.12 -6.29
C LEU A 20 -10.89 -1.22 -5.72
N GLU A 21 -11.82 -1.75 -6.52
CA GLU A 21 -12.68 -2.87 -6.09
C GLU A 21 -11.88 -4.11 -5.73
N ARG A 22 -10.91 -4.48 -6.58
CA ARG A 22 -10.03 -5.64 -6.35
C ARG A 22 -9.19 -5.45 -5.09
N VAL A 23 -8.62 -4.26 -4.91
CA VAL A 23 -7.85 -3.89 -3.72
C VAL A 23 -8.72 -3.98 -2.47
N ARG A 24 -9.97 -3.50 -2.52
CA ARG A 24 -10.90 -3.56 -1.40
C ARG A 24 -11.23 -5.00 -1.01
N SER A 25 -11.50 -5.87 -1.98
CA SER A 25 -11.73 -7.30 -1.71
C SER A 25 -10.50 -7.98 -1.13
N ALA A 26 -9.31 -7.69 -1.65
CA ALA A 26 -8.06 -8.26 -1.15
C ALA A 26 -7.74 -7.77 0.27
N ALA A 27 -7.96 -6.48 0.56
CA ALA A 27 -7.78 -5.92 1.89
C ALA A 27 -8.77 -6.52 2.90
N ALA A 28 -10.03 -6.72 2.51
CA ALA A 28 -11.04 -7.35 3.35
C ALA A 28 -10.69 -8.82 3.66
N ALA A 29 -10.20 -9.58 2.68
CA ALA A 29 -9.74 -10.95 2.90
C ALA A 29 -8.53 -11.05 3.84
N ASP A 30 -7.66 -10.04 3.83
CA ASP A 30 -6.50 -9.92 4.72
C ASP A 30 -6.87 -9.36 6.11
N GLY A 31 -8.11 -8.89 6.31
CA GLY A 31 -8.57 -8.27 7.56
C GLY A 31 -7.99 -6.88 7.82
N ARG A 32 -7.56 -6.16 6.77
CA ARG A 32 -6.92 -4.84 6.86
C ARG A 32 -7.73 -3.74 6.18
N THR A 33 -7.40 -2.49 6.53
CA THR A 33 -7.87 -1.34 5.75
C THR A 33 -7.17 -1.29 4.40
N VAL A 34 -7.85 -0.70 3.40
CA VAL A 34 -7.32 -0.53 2.04
C VAL A 34 -5.95 0.14 2.05
N THR A 35 -5.78 1.22 2.81
CA THR A 35 -4.50 1.94 2.91
C THR A 35 -3.38 1.07 3.45
N ASN A 36 -3.61 0.37 4.58
CA ASN A 36 -2.59 -0.47 5.21
C ASN A 36 -2.24 -1.68 4.33
N TRP A 37 -3.21 -2.20 3.58
CA TRP A 37 -2.96 -3.26 2.60
C TRP A 37 -2.09 -2.75 1.44
N ILE A 38 -2.39 -1.57 0.89
CA ILE A 38 -1.58 -0.94 -0.17
C ILE A 38 -0.15 -0.68 0.33
N GLU A 39 0.02 -0.13 1.52
CA GLU A 39 1.34 0.13 2.11
C GLU A 39 2.18 -1.15 2.22
N ARG A 40 1.57 -2.25 2.67
CA ARG A 40 2.23 -3.56 2.74
C ARG A 40 2.69 -4.02 1.36
N VAL A 41 1.78 -4.08 0.39
CA VAL A 41 2.07 -4.58 -0.96
C VAL A 41 3.14 -3.73 -1.65
N LEU A 42 3.09 -2.40 -1.47
CA LEU A 42 4.13 -1.50 -1.99
C LEU A 42 5.48 -1.77 -1.32
N SER A 43 5.51 -1.98 -0.02
CA SER A 43 6.76 -2.31 0.70
C SER A 43 7.34 -3.64 0.26
N GLU A 44 6.52 -4.66 0.04
CA GLU A 44 6.95 -5.96 -0.47
C GLU A 44 7.46 -5.88 -1.91
N ALA A 45 6.75 -5.15 -2.78
CA ALA A 45 7.18 -4.92 -4.16
C ALA A 45 8.50 -4.15 -4.24
N LEU A 46 8.75 -3.23 -3.32
CA LEU A 46 10.03 -2.52 -3.22
C LEU A 46 11.16 -3.47 -2.82
N LYS A 47 10.95 -4.29 -1.79
CA LYS A 47 11.95 -5.28 -1.33
C LYS A 47 12.28 -6.33 -2.39
N ALA A 48 11.30 -6.73 -3.20
CA ALA A 48 11.51 -7.69 -4.27
C ALA A 48 12.31 -7.13 -5.46
N ARG A 49 12.53 -5.80 -5.51
CA ARG A 49 13.32 -5.12 -6.53
C ARG A 49 14.77 -4.84 -6.09
N GLU A 50 15.09 -5.05 -4.82
CA GLU A 50 16.46 -5.00 -4.26
C GLU A 50 17.12 -6.39 -4.36
#